data_AF-A0A2M8NP37-F1
#
_entry.id   AF-A0A2M8NP37-F1
#
_cell.length_a   1.000
_cell.length_b   1.000
_cell.length_c   1.000
_cell.angle_alpha   90.00
_cell.angle_beta   90.00
_cell.angle_gamma   90.00
#
_symmetry.space_group_name_H-M   'P 1'
#
loop_
_entity.id
_entity.type
_entity.pdbx_description
1 polymer ?
#
loop_
_entity_poly.entity_id
_entity_poly.type
_entity_poly.pdbx_seq_one_letter_code
_entity_poly.pdbx_strand_id
1 'polypeptide(L)'
;LYEVLQLRSIGTGFSKPFPAYQPEPPVTFDDEDEEEYDLEEEEAFGLDDFDDEDEDIEAPSFLSTFGDDDDDEFPAPQPIPTSAPAFDLSSKDLTKLRTMLAQVKQAGDSSKQLQVLKAIGALQVENGMQNEALATYGEMLSVYETVDDKKGLIETLDVTASLMVKTENLQAAIMHASRGARLAHEIGDDDAQMRFLITLGDAHQQLGES
;
A
#
# COMPACT_ATOMS: atom_id res chain seq x y z
N LEU A 1 -15.96 -27.17 -65.29
CA LEU A 1 -16.85 -26.70 -64.22
C LEU A 1 -17.16 -27.86 -63.27
N TYR A 2 -16.11 -28.50 -62.72
CA TYR A 2 -16.23 -29.66 -61.83
C TYR A 2 -14.90 -29.85 -61.09
N GLU A 3 -14.57 -28.96 -60.14
CA GLU A 3 -13.48 -29.20 -59.18
C GLU A 3 -13.46 -28.18 -58.01
N VAL A 4 -14.61 -27.87 -57.39
CA VAL A 4 -14.64 -27.00 -56.19
C VAL A 4 -15.67 -27.44 -55.14
N LEU A 5 -15.87 -28.74 -54.93
CA LEU A 5 -16.82 -29.23 -53.92
C LEU A 5 -16.30 -30.42 -53.12
N GLN A 6 -15.07 -30.32 -52.61
CA GLN A 6 -14.66 -31.11 -51.45
C GLN A 6 -13.85 -30.23 -50.50
N LEU A 7 -14.55 -29.55 -49.59
CA LEU A 7 -14.05 -29.09 -48.28
C LEU A 7 -15.20 -28.46 -47.47
N ARG A 8 -16.24 -29.26 -47.18
CA ARG A 8 -17.30 -28.89 -46.21
C ARG A 8 -17.58 -30.06 -45.27
N SER A 9 -16.67 -30.36 -44.35
CA SER A 9 -16.99 -31.24 -43.21
C SER A 9 -15.91 -31.26 -42.11
N ILE A 10 -15.42 -30.10 -41.65
CA ILE A 10 -14.64 -30.06 -40.40
C ILE A 10 -15.22 -28.95 -39.55
N GLY A 11 -15.89 -29.34 -38.45
CA GLY A 11 -16.44 -28.38 -37.49
C GLY A 11 -17.70 -28.81 -36.73
N THR A 12 -17.96 -30.11 -36.51
CA THR A 12 -18.93 -30.53 -35.49
C THR A 12 -18.21 -30.85 -34.20
N GLY A 13 -17.70 -29.80 -33.54
CA GLY A 13 -17.31 -29.87 -32.14
C GLY A 13 -18.50 -29.46 -31.29
N PHE A 14 -19.15 -30.41 -30.61
CA PHE A 14 -20.13 -30.13 -29.57
C PHE A 14 -19.41 -29.47 -28.38
N SER A 15 -19.39 -28.13 -28.33
CA SER A 15 -19.10 -27.39 -27.11
C SER A 15 -20.29 -27.56 -26.18
N LYS A 16 -20.08 -28.15 -25.00
CA LYS A 16 -21.08 -28.12 -23.92
C LYS A 16 -21.13 -26.68 -23.40
N PRO A 17 -22.28 -26.00 -23.41
CA PRO A 17 -22.38 -24.69 -22.79
C PRO A 17 -22.10 -24.83 -21.29
N PHE A 18 -21.33 -23.89 -20.73
CA PHE A 18 -21.14 -23.77 -19.29
C PHE A 18 -22.51 -23.63 -18.61
N PRO A 19 -22.73 -24.24 -17.43
CA PRO A 19 -23.95 -23.98 -16.67
C PRO A 19 -23.99 -22.50 -16.30
N ALA A 20 -25.07 -21.82 -16.69
CA ALA A 20 -25.35 -20.48 -16.19
C ALA A 20 -25.52 -20.57 -14.67
N TYR A 21 -24.79 -19.73 -13.93
CA TYR A 21 -25.01 -19.57 -12.49
C TYR A 21 -26.48 -19.25 -12.25
N GLN A 22 -27.16 -20.11 -11.49
CA GLN A 22 -28.46 -19.76 -10.94
C GLN A 22 -28.25 -18.61 -9.94
N PRO A 23 -29.10 -17.58 -9.93
CA PRO A 23 -29.03 -16.56 -8.89
C PRO A 23 -29.26 -17.25 -7.54
N GLU A 24 -28.30 -17.11 -6.63
CA GLU A 24 -28.44 -17.60 -5.26
C GLU A 24 -29.66 -16.92 -4.60
N PRO A 25 -30.42 -17.65 -3.76
CA PRO A 25 -31.53 -17.05 -3.03
C PRO A 25 -31.04 -15.89 -2.15
N PRO A 26 -31.86 -14.85 -1.94
CA PRO A 26 -31.48 -13.76 -1.06
C PRO A 26 -31.19 -14.32 0.35
N VAL A 27 -30.02 -13.97 0.88
CA VAL A 27 -29.65 -14.21 2.27
C VAL A 27 -30.65 -13.44 3.13
N THR A 28 -31.60 -14.17 3.72
CA THR A 28 -32.42 -13.65 4.80
C THR A 28 -31.53 -13.60 6.03
N PHE A 29 -31.20 -12.39 6.49
CA PHE A 29 -30.69 -12.20 7.84
C PHE A 29 -31.89 -12.42 8.77
N ASP A 30 -31.95 -13.58 9.41
CA ASP A 30 -32.79 -13.77 10.58
C ASP A 30 -32.16 -12.92 11.71
N ASP A 31 -32.91 -11.95 12.20
CA ASP A 31 -32.56 -11.06 13.32
C ASP A 31 -32.64 -11.77 14.68
N GLU A 32 -32.16 -13.02 14.78
CA GLU A 32 -32.19 -13.80 16.02
C GLU A 32 -30.89 -14.59 16.17
N ASP A 33 -29.78 -13.90 16.47
CA ASP A 33 -28.64 -14.46 17.19
C ASP A 33 -27.92 -13.29 17.89
N GLU A 34 -28.53 -12.79 18.97
CA GLU A 34 -27.80 -12.06 20.01
C GLU A 34 -26.89 -13.07 20.73
N GLU A 35 -25.70 -13.32 20.18
CA GLU A 35 -24.61 -13.98 20.90
C GLU A 35 -24.07 -12.98 21.93
N GLU A 36 -24.64 -13.09 23.13
CA GLU A 36 -24.15 -12.52 24.38
C GLU A 36 -22.70 -12.98 24.60
N TYR A 37 -21.74 -12.10 24.33
CA TYR A 37 -20.32 -12.35 24.61
C TYR A 37 -20.11 -12.35 26.13
N ASP A 38 -20.16 -13.55 26.71
CA ASP A 38 -19.84 -13.84 28.10
C ASP A 38 -18.36 -13.52 28.36
N LEU A 39 -18.11 -12.40 29.03
CA LEU A 39 -16.78 -11.98 29.48
C LEU A 39 -16.51 -12.61 30.84
N GLU A 40 -16.19 -13.89 30.87
CA GLU A 40 -15.68 -14.55 32.07
C GLU A 40 -14.22 -14.98 31.92
N GLU A 41 -13.49 -14.68 33.01
CA GLU A 41 -12.15 -15.12 33.41
C GLU A 41 -10.93 -14.42 32.76
N GLU A 42 -10.54 -13.32 33.41
CA GLU A 42 -9.12 -12.96 33.52
C GLU A 42 -8.37 -14.10 34.23
N GLU A 43 -7.63 -14.90 33.46
CA GLU A 43 -6.57 -15.74 34.03
C GLU A 43 -5.44 -14.83 34.52
N ALA A 44 -5.47 -14.60 35.83
CA ALA A 44 -4.36 -14.09 36.61
C ALA A 44 -3.11 -14.95 36.35
N PHE A 45 -2.11 -14.38 35.67
CA PHE A 45 -0.78 -14.95 35.62
C PHE A 45 -0.22 -15.00 37.04
N GLY A 46 -0.23 -16.21 37.61
CA GLY A 46 0.42 -16.53 38.87
C GLY A 46 1.91 -16.26 38.76
N LEU A 47 2.37 -15.26 39.51
CA LEU A 47 3.78 -15.13 39.88
C LEU A 47 4.05 -16.18 40.95
N ASP A 48 4.30 -17.42 40.52
CA ASP A 48 4.78 -18.49 41.39
C ASP A 48 6.18 -18.13 41.91
N ASP A 49 6.32 -18.33 43.22
CA ASP A 49 7.50 -18.30 44.07
C ASP A 49 8.83 -18.57 43.33
N PHE A 50 9.68 -17.55 43.28
CA PHE A 50 11.12 -17.79 43.20
C PHE A 50 11.62 -18.01 44.62
N ASP A 51 11.77 -19.29 44.96
CA ASP A 51 12.42 -19.80 46.17
C ASP A 51 13.85 -19.24 46.26
N ASP A 52 14.18 -18.66 47.41
CA ASP A 52 15.52 -18.20 47.77
C ASP A 52 16.43 -19.43 47.96
N GLU A 53 17.10 -19.87 46.89
CA GLU A 53 18.31 -20.69 47.01
C GLU A 53 19.53 -19.82 46.69
N ASP A 54 20.26 -19.47 47.75
CA ASP A 54 21.61 -18.91 47.71
C ASP A 54 22.56 -19.89 46.99
N GLU A 55 22.56 -19.87 45.66
CA GLU A 55 23.66 -20.40 44.87
C GLU A 55 24.74 -19.32 44.76
N ASP A 56 25.85 -19.54 45.46
CA ASP A 56 27.12 -18.85 45.26
C ASP A 56 27.55 -18.99 43.79
N ILE A 57 27.09 -18.08 42.92
CA ILE A 57 27.57 -17.98 41.54
C ILE A 57 29.02 -17.49 41.62
N GLU A 58 29.96 -18.43 41.51
CA GLU A 58 31.36 -18.13 41.26
C GLU A 58 31.45 -17.27 40.00
N ALA A 59 31.76 -15.99 40.19
CA ALA A 59 31.98 -15.06 39.10
C ALA A 59 33.04 -15.66 38.15
N PRO A 60 32.78 -15.72 36.83
CA PRO A 60 33.74 -16.26 35.89
C PRO A 60 35.05 -15.47 35.99
N SER A 61 36.16 -16.18 36.14
CA SER A 61 37.53 -15.70 36.38
C SER A 61 38.10 -14.77 35.30
N PHE A 62 37.33 -14.44 34.26
CA PHE A 62 37.69 -13.45 33.25
C PHE A 62 37.81 -12.02 33.81
N LEU A 63 37.14 -11.70 34.92
CA LEU A 63 37.08 -10.34 35.46
C LEU A 63 38.29 -9.91 36.33
N SER A 64 39.43 -10.59 36.23
CA SER A 64 40.63 -10.27 37.02
C SER A 64 41.79 -9.68 36.22
N THR A 65 41.59 -9.39 34.92
CA THR A 65 42.68 -8.93 34.04
C THR A 65 42.70 -7.42 33.75
N PHE A 66 41.78 -6.62 34.28
CA PHE A 66 41.90 -5.16 34.19
C PHE A 66 42.75 -4.65 35.34
N GLY A 67 44.05 -4.95 35.21
CA GLY A 67 45.08 -4.26 35.95
C GLY A 67 45.15 -2.81 35.54
N ASP A 68 45.36 -1.96 36.54
CA ASP A 68 45.84 -0.59 36.43
C ASP A 68 46.98 -0.50 35.40
N ASP A 69 46.75 0.24 34.32
CA ASP A 69 47.74 0.97 33.49
C ASP A 69 47.13 1.16 32.09
N ASP A 70 46.42 2.26 31.91
CA ASP A 70 46.61 3.19 30.78
C ASP A 70 45.53 4.26 30.87
N ASP A 71 45.95 5.52 30.74
CA ASP A 71 45.10 6.69 30.52
C ASP A 71 44.43 6.59 29.13
N ASP A 72 43.66 5.53 28.91
CA ASP A 72 42.77 5.41 27.76
C ASP A 72 41.61 6.38 28.01
N GLU A 73 41.83 7.62 27.57
CA GLU A 73 40.78 8.60 27.33
C GLU A 73 39.75 7.95 26.41
N PHE A 74 38.73 7.33 27.03
CA PHE A 74 37.58 6.79 26.33
C PHE A 74 37.13 7.89 25.38
N PRO A 75 37.21 7.69 24.05
CA PRO A 75 36.86 8.75 23.12
C PRO A 75 35.43 9.14 23.47
N ALA A 76 35.25 10.42 23.84
CA ALA A 76 33.96 10.95 24.23
C ALA A 76 32.91 10.43 23.24
N PRO A 77 31.76 9.91 23.70
CA PRO A 77 30.75 9.35 22.81
C PRO A 77 30.49 10.38 21.73
N GLN A 78 30.91 10.04 20.50
CA GLN A 78 30.77 10.94 19.38
C GLN A 78 29.29 11.32 19.32
N PRO A 79 28.94 12.61 19.20
CA PRO A 79 27.54 13.00 19.14
C PRO A 79 26.91 12.23 17.99
N ILE A 80 26.03 11.28 18.32
CA ILE A 80 25.13 10.67 17.35
C ILE A 80 24.49 11.86 16.64
N PRO A 81 24.60 11.98 15.32
CA PRO A 81 24.04 13.12 14.60
C PRO A 81 22.54 13.14 14.87
N THR A 82 22.13 14.02 15.79
CA THR A 82 20.73 14.28 16.15
C THR A 82 20.04 15.10 15.07
N SER A 83 20.80 15.54 14.07
CA SER A 83 20.25 15.95 12.78
C SER A 83 19.80 14.71 12.06
N ALA A 84 18.48 14.44 12.11
CA ALA A 84 17.83 13.58 11.13
C ALA A 84 18.41 13.90 9.74
N PRO A 85 18.79 12.89 8.94
CA PRO A 85 19.34 13.14 7.62
C PRO A 85 18.35 14.03 6.87
N ALA A 86 18.82 15.17 6.36
CA ALA A 86 18.01 16.00 5.50
C ALA A 86 17.58 15.12 4.31
N PHE A 87 16.30 14.80 4.23
CA PHE A 87 15.76 13.97 3.16
C PHE A 87 15.83 14.78 1.87
N ASP A 88 16.82 14.50 1.02
CA ASP A 88 16.92 15.11 -0.30
C ASP A 88 15.89 14.51 -1.26
N LEU A 89 14.66 15.00 -1.13
CA LEU A 89 13.54 14.69 -2.01
C LEU A 89 13.67 15.34 -3.39
N SER A 90 14.67 16.21 -3.59
CA SER A 90 14.94 16.87 -4.88
C SER A 90 15.90 16.05 -5.76
N SER A 91 16.45 14.97 -5.23
CA SER A 91 17.34 14.10 -6.00
C SER A 91 16.59 13.45 -7.18
N LYS A 92 17.10 13.65 -8.40
CA LYS A 92 16.62 12.93 -9.60
C LYS A 92 17.08 11.47 -9.67
N ASP A 93 17.58 10.93 -8.55
CA ASP A 93 18.09 9.57 -8.45
C ASP A 93 17.04 8.64 -7.81
N LEU A 94 16.34 7.88 -8.63
CA LEU A 94 15.35 6.90 -8.17
C LEU A 94 15.93 5.86 -7.19
N THR A 95 17.19 5.48 -7.35
CA THR A 95 17.88 4.55 -6.43
C THR A 95 18.01 5.12 -5.03
N LYS A 96 18.40 6.40 -4.90
CA LYS A 96 18.49 7.07 -3.60
C LYS A 96 17.13 7.20 -2.93
N LEU A 97 16.10 7.58 -3.70
CA LEU A 97 14.73 7.65 -3.19
C LEU A 97 14.22 6.27 -2.75
N ARG A 98 14.55 5.19 -3.45
CA ARG A 98 14.18 3.82 -3.04
C ARG A 98 14.89 3.35 -1.78
N THR A 99 16.18 3.65 -1.61
CA THR A 99 16.89 3.33 -0.37
C THR A 99 16.33 4.11 0.80
N MET A 100 15.98 5.38 0.57
CA MET A 100 15.34 6.25 1.55
C MET A 100 13.93 5.73 1.91
N LEU A 101 13.17 5.25 0.93
CA LEU A 101 11.86 4.61 1.15
C LEU A 101 11.97 3.40 2.08
N ALA A 102 12.99 2.55 1.88
CA ALA A 102 13.22 1.40 2.74
C ALA A 102 13.55 1.81 4.18
N GLN A 103 14.34 2.88 4.37
CA GLN A 103 14.67 3.41 5.69
C GLN A 103 13.44 3.99 6.40
N VAL A 104 12.61 4.78 5.71
CA VAL A 104 11.39 5.35 6.34
C VAL A 104 10.33 4.30 6.62
N LYS A 105 10.22 3.25 5.79
CA LYS A 105 9.37 2.07 6.07
C LYS A 105 9.83 1.34 7.34
N GLN A 106 11.14 1.18 7.54
CA GLN A 106 11.69 0.59 8.77
C GLN A 106 11.47 1.49 10.01
N ALA A 107 11.51 2.81 9.82
CA ALA A 107 11.26 3.76 10.90
C ALA A 107 9.76 3.90 11.26
N GLY A 108 8.84 3.37 10.43
CA GLY A 108 7.40 3.46 10.66
C GLY A 108 6.80 4.86 10.44
N ASP A 109 7.53 5.79 9.82
CA ASP A 109 7.04 7.15 9.58
C ASP A 109 6.24 7.23 8.28
N SER A 110 4.92 7.05 8.41
CA SER A 110 3.99 7.03 7.28
C SER A 110 3.96 8.36 6.51
N SER A 111 4.13 9.50 7.19
CA SER A 111 4.14 10.82 6.54
C SER A 111 5.36 10.98 5.65
N LYS A 112 6.55 10.63 6.16
CA LYS A 112 7.78 10.65 5.34
C LYS A 112 7.73 9.62 4.22
N GLN A 113 7.17 8.43 4.47
CA GLN A 113 6.96 7.41 3.44
C GLN A 113 6.14 7.97 2.27
N LEU A 114 5.03 8.65 2.54
CA LEU A 114 4.19 9.26 1.51
C LEU A 114 4.93 10.35 0.71
N GLN A 115 5.74 11.19 1.38
CA GLN A 115 6.53 12.21 0.70
C GLN A 115 7.56 11.60 -0.26
N VAL A 116 8.26 10.54 0.18
CA VAL A 116 9.23 9.82 -0.66
C VAL A 116 8.53 9.12 -1.83
N LEU A 117 7.40 8.45 -1.59
CA LEU A 117 6.62 7.81 -2.65
C LEU A 117 6.12 8.83 -3.68
N LYS A 118 5.66 10.02 -3.23
CA LYS A 118 5.22 11.10 -4.12
C LYS A 118 6.36 11.58 -5.01
N ALA A 119 7.57 11.73 -4.46
CA ALA A 119 8.76 12.11 -5.23
C ALA A 119 9.14 11.03 -6.27
N ILE A 120 9.12 9.75 -5.88
CA ILE A 120 9.36 8.62 -6.79
C ILE A 120 8.34 8.59 -7.93
N GLY A 121 7.05 8.67 -7.59
CA GLY A 121 5.96 8.64 -8.56
C GLY A 121 6.02 9.80 -9.55
N ALA A 122 6.30 11.03 -9.06
CA ALA A 122 6.47 12.19 -9.93
C ALA A 122 7.64 12.02 -10.92
N LEU A 123 8.78 11.53 -10.43
CA LEU A 123 9.97 11.29 -11.25
C LEU A 123 9.75 10.15 -12.26
N GLN A 124 9.01 9.10 -11.89
CA GLN A 124 8.63 8.03 -12.81
C GLN A 124 7.71 8.55 -13.93
N VAL A 125 6.76 9.43 -13.61
CA VAL A 125 5.92 10.08 -14.63
C VAL A 125 6.77 10.97 -15.55
N GLU A 126 7.71 11.75 -15.01
CA GLU A 126 8.66 12.57 -15.81
C GLU A 126 9.50 11.71 -16.76
N ASN A 127 9.90 10.51 -16.31
CA ASN A 127 10.69 9.55 -17.09
C ASN A 127 9.85 8.66 -18.02
N GLY A 128 8.53 8.84 -18.10
CA GLY A 128 7.64 8.03 -18.93
C GLY A 128 7.39 6.59 -18.42
N MET A 129 7.79 6.29 -17.19
CA MET A 129 7.63 4.99 -16.52
C MET A 129 6.22 4.87 -15.92
N GLN A 130 5.20 4.86 -16.79
CA GLN A 130 3.79 5.01 -16.37
C GLN A 130 3.31 3.85 -15.50
N ASN A 131 3.68 2.61 -15.81
CA ASN A 131 3.27 1.44 -15.04
C ASN A 131 3.90 1.42 -13.65
N GLU A 132 5.17 1.79 -13.55
CA GLU A 132 5.88 1.90 -12.28
C GLU A 132 5.34 3.06 -11.43
N ALA A 133 4.95 4.16 -12.06
CA ALA A 133 4.26 5.27 -11.39
C ALA A 133 2.92 4.82 -10.82
N LEU A 134 2.10 4.10 -11.59
CA LEU A 134 0.82 3.55 -11.11
C LEU A 134 1.02 2.61 -9.92
N ALA A 135 2.04 1.75 -9.94
CA ALA A 135 2.37 0.89 -8.80
C ALA A 135 2.75 1.71 -7.56
N THR A 136 3.59 2.75 -7.73
CA THR A 136 4.03 3.62 -6.64
C THR A 136 2.85 4.40 -6.04
N TYR A 137 1.96 4.93 -6.86
CA TYR A 137 0.74 5.58 -6.38
C TYR A 137 -0.24 4.60 -5.74
N GLY A 138 -0.28 3.34 -6.19
CA GLY A 138 -1.01 2.26 -5.53
C GLY A 138 -0.53 2.04 -4.10
N GLU A 139 0.80 2.01 -3.87
CA GLU A 139 1.36 1.96 -2.52
C GLU A 139 0.95 3.19 -1.68
N MET A 140 0.92 4.39 -2.28
CA MET A 140 0.48 5.60 -1.57
C MET A 140 -0.99 5.51 -1.15
N LEU A 141 -1.87 4.98 -2.00
CA LEU A 141 -3.28 4.80 -1.67
C LEU A 141 -3.44 3.89 -0.44
N SER A 142 -2.72 2.77 -0.40
CA SER A 142 -2.75 1.87 0.76
C SER A 142 -2.26 2.56 2.04
N VAL A 143 -1.20 3.36 1.95
CA VAL A 143 -0.72 4.11 3.13
C VAL A 143 -1.73 5.15 3.58
N TYR A 144 -2.32 5.92 2.66
CA TYR A 144 -3.35 6.90 3.01
C TYR A 144 -4.61 6.25 3.59
N GLU A 145 -4.99 5.06 3.13
CA GLU A 145 -6.06 4.25 3.74
C GLU A 145 -5.72 3.87 5.18
N THR A 146 -4.47 3.48 5.47
CA THR A 146 -4.06 3.12 6.84
C THR A 146 -4.04 4.31 7.81
N VAL A 147 -3.77 5.51 7.32
CA VAL A 147 -3.73 6.74 8.15
C VAL A 147 -5.04 7.54 8.10
N ASP A 148 -6.07 7.03 7.43
CA ASP A 148 -7.38 7.68 7.20
C ASP A 148 -7.30 9.12 6.64
N ASP A 149 -6.29 9.40 5.82
CA ASP A 149 -6.14 10.70 5.17
C ASP A 149 -6.90 10.74 3.84
N LYS A 150 -8.16 11.17 3.93
CA LYS A 150 -9.07 11.30 2.79
C LYS A 150 -8.59 12.31 1.74
N LYS A 151 -7.90 13.38 2.15
CA LYS A 151 -7.42 14.40 1.21
C LYS A 151 -6.25 13.87 0.39
N GLY A 152 -5.31 13.19 1.05
CA GLY A 152 -4.21 12.49 0.39
C GLY A 152 -4.69 11.41 -0.58
N LEU A 153 -5.74 10.66 -0.20
CA LEU A 153 -6.41 9.70 -1.09
C LEU A 153 -6.96 10.36 -2.35
N ILE A 154 -7.70 11.45 -2.20
CA ILE A 154 -8.28 12.21 -3.32
C ILE A 154 -7.18 12.70 -4.27
N GLU A 155 -6.14 13.34 -3.76
CA GLU A 155 -5.03 13.83 -4.60
C GLU A 155 -4.36 12.69 -5.38
N THR A 156 -4.16 11.55 -4.73
CA THR A 156 -3.51 10.39 -5.35
C THR A 156 -4.41 9.72 -6.39
N LEU A 157 -5.72 9.62 -6.12
CA LEU A 157 -6.72 9.11 -7.06
C LEU A 157 -6.82 9.98 -8.31
N ASP A 158 -6.74 11.30 -8.17
CA ASP A 158 -6.79 12.24 -9.31
C ASP A 158 -5.59 12.03 -10.26
N VAL A 159 -4.38 11.92 -9.68
CA VAL A 159 -3.16 11.67 -10.46
C VAL A 159 -3.20 10.29 -11.13
N THR A 160 -3.63 9.24 -10.42
CA THR A 160 -3.73 7.89 -11.00
C THR A 160 -4.78 7.80 -12.09
N ALA A 161 -5.98 8.36 -11.89
CA ALA A 161 -7.01 8.38 -12.92
C ALA A 161 -6.55 9.14 -14.16
N SER A 162 -5.96 10.33 -13.99
CA SER A 162 -5.39 11.12 -15.08
C SER A 162 -4.29 10.35 -15.84
N LEU A 163 -3.44 9.60 -15.13
CA LEU A 163 -2.40 8.79 -15.74
C LEU A 163 -2.99 7.61 -16.52
N MET A 164 -4.03 6.96 -15.99
CA MET A 164 -4.72 5.85 -16.66
C MET A 164 -5.46 6.28 -17.93
N VAL A 165 -6.03 7.49 -17.96
CA VAL A 165 -6.58 8.07 -19.20
C VAL A 165 -5.47 8.22 -20.24
N LYS A 166 -4.30 8.72 -19.85
CA LYS A 166 -3.15 8.88 -20.76
C LYS A 166 -2.57 7.56 -21.27
N THR A 167 -2.75 6.47 -20.54
CA THR A 167 -2.31 5.12 -20.95
C THR A 167 -3.40 4.31 -21.62
N GLU A 168 -4.53 4.93 -21.99
CA GLU A 168 -5.69 4.30 -22.62
C GLU A 168 -6.32 3.17 -21.76
N ASN A 169 -6.02 3.12 -20.47
CA ASN A 169 -6.65 2.20 -19.53
C ASN A 169 -7.95 2.83 -18.98
N LEU A 170 -8.90 3.06 -19.90
CA LEU A 170 -10.09 3.87 -19.66
C LEU A 170 -11.02 3.27 -18.59
N GLN A 171 -11.17 1.95 -18.57
CA GLN A 171 -11.99 1.28 -17.55
C GLN A 171 -11.43 1.46 -16.15
N ALA A 172 -10.11 1.32 -15.98
CA ALA A 172 -9.47 1.56 -14.69
C ALA A 172 -9.56 3.04 -14.31
N ALA A 173 -9.35 3.96 -15.26
CA ALA A 173 -9.51 5.39 -15.02
C ALA A 173 -10.91 5.74 -14.50
N ILE A 174 -11.96 5.17 -15.10
CA ILE A 174 -13.35 5.36 -14.66
C ILE A 174 -13.56 4.85 -13.23
N MET A 175 -13.04 3.67 -12.91
CA MET A 175 -13.13 3.11 -11.55
C MET A 175 -12.47 4.01 -10.50
N HIS A 176 -11.23 4.45 -10.77
CA HIS A 176 -10.47 5.31 -9.85
C HIS A 176 -11.09 6.71 -9.73
N ALA A 177 -11.51 7.31 -10.84
CA ALA A 177 -12.16 8.63 -10.83
C ALA A 177 -13.53 8.60 -10.15
N SER A 178 -14.32 7.53 -10.34
CA SER A 178 -15.62 7.37 -9.65
C SER A 178 -15.44 7.23 -8.14
N ARG A 179 -14.43 6.46 -7.71
CA ARG A 179 -14.06 6.33 -6.30
C ARG A 179 -13.65 7.69 -5.72
N GLY A 180 -12.82 8.43 -6.45
CA GLY A 180 -12.35 9.76 -6.06
C GLY A 180 -13.49 10.78 -5.96
N ALA A 181 -14.40 10.82 -6.93
CA ALA A 181 -15.55 11.71 -6.94
C ALA A 181 -16.46 11.47 -5.73
N ARG A 182 -16.69 10.20 -5.37
CA ARG A 182 -17.47 9.84 -4.18
C ARG A 182 -16.80 10.32 -2.90
N LEU A 183 -15.51 10.07 -2.76
CA LEU A 183 -14.75 10.49 -1.57
C LEU A 183 -14.69 12.02 -1.45
N ALA A 184 -14.50 12.73 -2.56
CA ALA A 184 -14.53 14.20 -2.60
C ALA A 184 -15.89 14.75 -2.16
N HIS A 185 -16.98 14.12 -2.62
CA HIS A 185 -18.33 14.47 -2.17
C HIS A 185 -18.53 14.22 -0.66
N GLU A 186 -18.07 13.09 -0.13
CA GLU A 186 -18.18 12.73 1.29
C GLU A 186 -17.50 13.77 2.20
N ILE A 187 -16.42 14.42 1.75
CA ILE A 187 -15.70 15.44 2.53
C ILE A 187 -16.08 16.89 2.16
N GLY A 188 -16.96 17.09 1.17
CA GLY A 188 -17.36 18.42 0.68
C GLY A 188 -16.28 19.16 -0.11
N ASP A 189 -15.39 18.44 -0.80
CA ASP A 189 -14.40 19.01 -1.72
C ASP A 189 -14.97 19.07 -3.14
N ASP A 190 -15.73 20.12 -3.42
CA ASP A 190 -16.40 20.34 -4.71
C ASP A 190 -15.40 20.51 -5.87
N ASP A 191 -14.23 21.10 -5.60
CA ASP A 191 -13.18 21.33 -6.60
C ASP A 191 -12.55 19.99 -7.03
N ALA A 192 -12.24 19.12 -6.07
CA ALA A 192 -11.78 17.77 -6.38
C ALA A 192 -12.87 16.94 -7.07
N GLN A 193 -14.13 17.04 -6.62
CA GLN A 193 -15.24 16.35 -7.25
C GLN A 193 -15.37 16.75 -8.73
N MET A 194 -15.28 18.04 -9.04
CA MET A 194 -15.32 18.55 -10.41
C MET A 194 -14.19 17.96 -11.27
N ARG A 195 -12.95 17.90 -10.76
CA ARG A 195 -11.82 17.31 -11.50
C ARG A 195 -12.05 15.83 -11.85
N PHE A 196 -12.60 15.06 -10.93
CA PHE A 196 -12.95 13.66 -11.20
C PHE A 196 -14.07 13.52 -12.23
N LEU A 197 -15.09 14.38 -12.19
CA LEU A 197 -16.17 14.37 -13.17
C LEU A 197 -15.66 14.73 -14.58
N ILE A 198 -14.71 15.67 -14.69
CA ILE A 198 -14.03 15.97 -15.96
C ILE A 198 -13.28 14.74 -16.45
N THR A 199 -12.48 14.10 -15.59
CA THR A 199 -11.72 12.89 -15.93
C THR A 199 -12.64 11.74 -16.38
N LEU A 200 -13.80 11.58 -15.73
CA LEU A 200 -14.82 10.61 -16.13
C LEU A 200 -15.40 10.93 -17.51
N GLY A 201 -15.73 12.19 -17.77
CA GLY A 201 -16.20 12.64 -19.08
C GLY A 201 -15.21 12.32 -20.18
N ASP A 202 -13.94 12.67 -19.97
CA ASP A 202 -12.85 12.40 -20.92
C ASP A 202 -12.67 10.89 -21.17
N ALA A 203 -12.68 10.08 -20.10
CA ALA A 203 -12.53 8.64 -20.20
C ALA A 203 -13.71 7.97 -20.93
N HIS A 204 -14.95 8.40 -20.65
CA HIS A 204 -16.14 7.89 -21.32
C HIS A 204 -16.19 8.29 -22.79
N GLN A 205 -15.79 9.52 -23.12
CA GLN A 205 -15.71 9.98 -24.50
C GLN A 205 -14.73 9.11 -25.31
N GLN A 206 -13.51 8.90 -24.80
CA GLN A 206 -12.52 8.07 -25.48
C GLN A 206 -12.98 6.60 -25.62
N LEU A 207 -13.69 6.08 -24.62
CA LEU A 207 -14.18 4.70 -24.64
C LEU A 207 -15.31 4.50 -25.66
N GLY A 208 -16.16 5.51 -25.85
CA GLY A 208 -17.23 5.50 -26.85
C GLY A 208 -16.74 5.77 -28.29
N GLU A 209 -15.55 6.36 -28.44
CA GLU A 209 -14.89 6.59 -29.73
C GLU A 209 -14.05 5.39 -30.22
N SER A 210 -13.85 4.37 -29.37
CA SER A 210 -13.08 3.13 -29.67
C SER A 210 -13.96 2.00 -30.21
#